data_AF-A0A977KBY5-F1
#
_entry.id   AF-A0A977KBY5-F1
#
_cell.length_a   1.000
_cell.length_b   1.000
_cell.length_c   1.000
_cell.angle_alpha   90.00
_cell.angle_beta   90.00
_cell.angle_gamma   90.00
#
_symmetry.space_group_name_H-M   'P 1'
#
loop_
_entity.id
_entity.type
_entity.pdbx_description
1 polymer ?
#
loop_
_entity_poly.entity_id
_entity_poly.type
_entity_poly.pdbx_seq_one_letter_code
_entity_poly.pdbx_strand_id
1 'polypeptide(L)'
;MVVEEDKLERIAEALLKASDKIEEVVEKELGRRVEDLDLTIVLSERGEGKEVTLELGISGLRGKKEYEEVVEEALREGEKELDRAFQKGSGSDEGSEG
;
A
#
# COMPACT_ATOMS: atom_id res chain seq x y z
N MET A 1 20.94 1.03 17.43
CA MET A 1 19.86 0.23 16.83
C MET A 1 20.14 0.21 15.34
N VAL A 2 20.65 -0.90 14.83
CA VAL A 2 20.90 -1.06 13.39
C VAL A 2 19.55 -1.40 12.77
N VAL A 3 19.05 -0.56 11.88
CA VAL A 3 17.85 -0.88 11.11
C VAL A 3 18.32 -1.86 10.04
N GLU A 4 18.14 -3.16 10.32
CA GLU A 4 18.57 -4.25 9.44
C GLU A 4 17.90 -4.09 8.05
N GLU A 5 18.71 -4.18 6.99
CA GLU A 5 18.29 -4.05 5.58
C GLU A 5 17.05 -4.91 5.24
N ASP A 6 16.90 -6.05 5.92
CA ASP A 6 15.75 -6.97 5.84
C ASP A 6 14.39 -6.29 6.10
N LYS A 7 14.34 -5.21 6.89
CA LYS A 7 13.09 -4.47 7.12
C LYS A 7 12.72 -3.58 5.94
N LEU A 8 13.70 -3.03 5.23
CA LEU A 8 13.45 -2.19 4.06
C LEU A 8 12.99 -3.01 2.87
N GLU A 9 13.57 -4.20 2.65
CA GLU A 9 13.12 -5.11 1.59
C GLU A 9 11.68 -5.58 1.81
N ARG A 10 11.32 -5.96 3.05
CA ARG A 10 9.94 -6.35 3.38
C ARG A 10 8.95 -5.20 3.21
N ILE A 11 9.35 -3.98 3.58
CA ILE A 11 8.55 -2.79 3.32
C ILE A 11 8.37 -2.60 1.82
N ALA A 12 9.44 -2.63 1.03
CA ALA A 12 9.37 -2.48 -0.43
C ALA A 12 8.48 -3.54 -1.07
N GLU A 13 8.56 -4.79 -0.64
CA GLU A 13 7.72 -5.88 -1.14
C GLU A 13 6.24 -5.72 -0.74
N ALA A 14 5.97 -5.22 0.47
CA ALA A 14 4.62 -4.87 0.90
C ALA A 14 4.03 -3.73 0.05
N LEU A 15 4.83 -2.69 -0.19
CA LEU A 15 4.47 -1.55 -1.02
C LEU A 15 4.17 -1.96 -2.47
N LEU A 16 4.96 -2.87 -3.05
CA LEU A 16 4.71 -3.42 -4.38
C LEU A 16 3.39 -4.22 -4.43
N LYS A 17 3.09 -5.02 -3.42
CA LYS A 17 1.81 -5.75 -3.36
C LYS A 17 0.62 -4.80 -3.23
N ALA A 18 0.77 -3.74 -2.44
CA ALA A 18 -0.24 -2.70 -2.32
C ALA A 18 -0.45 -1.95 -3.65
N SER A 19 0.63 -1.66 -4.39
CA SER A 19 0.52 -1.03 -5.71
C SER A 19 -0.20 -1.90 -6.73
N ASP A 20 0.16 -3.19 -6.80
CA ASP A 20 -0.49 -4.15 -7.70
C ASP A 20 -1.99 -4.26 -7.39
N LYS A 21 -2.35 -4.25 -6.10
CA LYS A 21 -3.75 -4.32 -5.66
C LYS A 21 -4.53 -3.07 -6.01
N ILE A 22 -3.92 -1.89 -5.82
CA ILE A 22 -4.49 -0.60 -6.21
C ILE A 22 -4.77 -0.58 -7.71
N GLU A 23 -3.81 -1.00 -8.54
CA GLU A 23 -3.98 -1.06 -9.99
C GLU A 23 -5.11 -2.01 -10.39
N GLU A 24 -5.18 -3.22 -9.79
CA GLU A 24 -6.24 -4.19 -10.06
C GLU A 24 -7.64 -3.64 -9.75
N VAL A 25 -7.81 -2.96 -8.60
CA VAL A 25 -9.09 -2.36 -8.20
C VAL A 25 -9.47 -1.24 -9.17
N VAL A 26 -8.51 -0.37 -9.50
CA VAL A 26 -8.74 0.74 -10.41
C VAL A 26 -9.13 0.25 -11.81
N GLU A 27 -8.42 -0.73 -12.38
CA GLU A 27 -8.76 -1.32 -13.68
C GLU A 27 -10.15 -1.96 -13.67
N LYS A 28 -10.49 -2.66 -12.58
CA LYS A 28 -11.78 -3.34 -12.41
C LYS A 28 -12.95 -2.36 -12.33
N GLU A 29 -12.85 -1.34 -11.49
CA GLU A 29 -13.93 -0.37 -11.29
C GLU A 29 -14.12 0.54 -12.51
N LEU A 30 -13.02 0.88 -13.21
CA LEU A 30 -13.09 1.72 -14.40
C LEU A 30 -13.41 0.94 -15.68
N GLY A 31 -13.33 -0.40 -15.65
CA GLY A 31 -13.56 -1.27 -16.80
C GLY A 31 -12.60 -1.04 -17.97
N ARG A 32 -11.48 -0.35 -17.72
CA ARG A 32 -10.46 -0.01 -18.71
C ARG A 32 -9.10 0.12 -18.03
N ARG A 33 -8.05 -0.12 -18.81
CA ARG A 33 -6.69 0.21 -18.40
C ARG A 33 -6.56 1.71 -18.21
N VAL A 34 -6.05 2.11 -17.06
CA VAL A 34 -5.69 3.50 -16.79
C VAL A 34 -4.33 3.76 -17.39
N GLU A 35 -4.25 4.68 -18.35
CA GLU A 35 -2.99 5.01 -19.01
C GLU A 35 -2.04 5.82 -18.11
N ASP A 36 -2.60 6.55 -17.14
CA ASP A 36 -1.88 7.46 -16.25
C ASP A 36 -2.30 7.24 -14.78
N LEU A 37 -1.76 6.18 -14.15
CA LEU A 37 -1.89 5.93 -12.71
C LEU A 37 -0.57 6.29 -12.03
N ASP A 38 -0.61 7.31 -11.17
CA ASP A 38 0.53 7.77 -10.39
C ASP A 38 0.33 7.40 -8.92
N LEU A 39 0.98 6.33 -8.47
CA LEU A 39 1.00 5.96 -7.05
C LEU A 39 2.30 6.46 -6.42
N THR A 40 2.17 7.34 -5.42
CA THR A 40 3.27 7.82 -4.59
C THR A 40 3.14 7.21 -3.21
N ILE A 41 4.23 6.60 -2.74
CA ILE A 41 4.29 6.03 -1.39
C ILE A 41 5.42 6.68 -0.63
N VAL A 42 5.08 7.36 0.46
CA VAL A 42 6.03 8.06 1.32
C VAL A 42 6.20 7.28 2.61
N LEU A 43 7.42 6.82 2.83
CA LEU A 43 7.85 6.26 4.12
C LEU A 43 8.53 7.35 4.91
N SER A 44 7.99 7.68 6.07
CA SER A 44 8.60 8.66 6.97
C SER A 44 8.79 8.07 8.36
N GLU A 45 9.88 8.46 9.03
CA GLU A 45 10.11 8.11 10.43
C GLU A 45 9.61 9.27 11.28
N ARG A 46 8.66 9.00 12.18
CA ARG A 46 8.07 10.03 13.04
C ARG A 46 8.05 9.55 14.48
N GLY A 47 8.96 10.10 15.29
CA GLY A 47 9.12 9.70 16.69
C GLY A 47 9.69 8.28 16.82
N GLU A 48 9.01 7.42 17.58
CA GLU A 48 9.40 6.01 17.80
C GLU A 48 8.81 5.04 16.74
N GLY A 49 8.07 5.54 15.75
CA GLY A 49 7.37 4.74 14.75
C GLY A 49 7.73 5.09 13.30
N LYS A 50 7.37 4.19 12.37
CA LYS A 50 7.36 4.44 10.94
C LYS A 50 5.94 4.78 10.51
N GLU A 51 5.77 5.88 9.79
CA GLU A 51 4.51 6.32 9.19
C GLU A 51 4.59 6.07 7.69
N VAL A 52 3.59 5.36 7.16
CA VAL A 52 3.45 5.11 5.71
C VAL A 52 2.30 5.98 5.22
N THR A 53 2.57 6.83 4.23
CA THR A 53 1.56 7.64 3.56
C THR A 53 1.44 7.17 2.12
N LEU A 54 0.20 6.90 1.70
CA LEU A 54 -0.15 6.49 0.34
C LEU A 54 -0.89 7.65 -0.34
N GLU A 55 -0.40 8.06 -1.50
CA GLU A 55 -1.03 9.08 -2.34
C GLU A 55 -1.25 8.50 -3.74
N LEU A 56 -2.49 8.48 -4.21
CA LEU A 56 -2.87 7.97 -5.52
C LEU A 56 -3.44 9.08 -6.40
N GLY A 57 -2.81 9.30 -7.54
CA GLY A 57 -3.30 10.15 -8.63
C GLY A 57 -3.74 9.31 -9.82
N ILE A 58 -4.90 9.61 -10.39
CA ILE A 58 -5.37 8.97 -11.63
C ILE A 58 -5.70 10.05 -12.66
N SER A 59 -4.98 10.08 -13.79
CA SER A 59 -5.30 11.01 -14.87
C SER A 59 -6.34 10.42 -15.82
N GLY A 60 -7.16 11.29 -16.43
CA GLY A 60 -8.07 10.89 -17.50
C GLY A 60 -9.46 10.37 -17.07
N LEU A 61 -9.81 10.49 -15.78
CA LEU A 61 -11.19 10.27 -15.32
C LEU A 61 -12.06 11.51 -15.53
N ARG A 62 -13.17 11.34 -16.24
CA ARG A 62 -14.08 12.44 -16.63
C ARG A 62 -15.11 12.80 -15.54
N GLY A 63 -15.28 11.98 -14.51
CA GLY A 63 -16.23 12.18 -13.41
C GLY A 63 -15.55 12.27 -12.05
N LYS A 64 -15.68 13.41 -11.36
CA LYS A 64 -15.09 13.62 -10.01
C LYS A 64 -15.57 12.61 -8.96
N LYS A 65 -16.84 12.21 -9.03
CA LYS A 65 -17.44 11.32 -8.01
C LYS A 65 -17.00 9.86 -8.18
N GLU A 66 -16.99 9.36 -9.42
CA GLU A 66 -16.45 8.03 -9.74
C GLU A 66 -14.95 7.98 -9.46
N TYR A 67 -14.22 9.09 -9.67
CA TYR A 67 -12.82 9.20 -9.29
C TYR A 67 -12.59 9.03 -7.78
N GLU A 68 -13.30 9.79 -6.95
CA GLU A 68 -13.10 9.76 -5.49
C GLU A 68 -13.43 8.38 -4.91
N GLU A 69 -14.54 7.77 -5.34
CA GLU A 69 -14.95 6.44 -4.86
C GLU A 69 -13.94 5.34 -5.24
N VAL A 70 -13.41 5.38 -6.48
CA VAL A 70 -12.41 4.41 -6.95
C VAL A 70 -11.07 4.59 -6.24
N VAL A 71 -10.63 5.84 -6.04
CA VAL A 71 -9.38 6.14 -5.33
C VAL A 71 -9.47 5.72 -3.87
N GLU A 72 -10.57 6.04 -3.17
CA GLU A 72 -10.76 5.65 -1.77
C GLU A 72 -10.76 4.13 -1.59
N GLU A 73 -11.46 3.39 -2.46
CA GLU A 73 -11.50 1.93 -2.36
C GLU A 73 -10.14 1.30 -2.71
N ALA A 74 -9.44 1.82 -3.72
CA ALA A 74 -8.11 1.34 -4.07
C ALA A 74 -7.11 1.55 -2.93
N LEU A 75 -7.07 2.75 -2.34
CA LEU A 75 -6.22 3.05 -1.19
C LEU A 75 -6.54 2.15 0.01
N ARG A 76 -7.82 1.93 0.30
CA ARG A 76 -8.26 1.04 1.38
C ARG A 76 -7.79 -0.40 1.17
N GLU A 77 -7.87 -0.92 -0.06
CA GLU A 77 -7.38 -2.27 -0.37
C GLU A 77 -5.85 -2.34 -0.30
N GLY A 78 -5.15 -1.30 -0.74
CA GLY A 78 -3.70 -1.16 -0.57
C GLY A 78 -3.28 -1.18 0.90
N GLU A 79 -3.95 -0.42 1.76
CA GLU A 79 -3.72 -0.39 3.21
C GLU A 79 -3.91 -1.78 3.85
N LYS A 80 -4.96 -2.52 3.47
CA LYS A 80 -5.19 -3.88 3.97
C LYS A 80 -4.06 -4.84 3.57
N GLU A 81 -3.52 -4.72 2.36
CA GLU A 81 -2.39 -5.55 1.94
C GLU A 81 -1.10 -5.16 2.67
N LEU A 82 -0.88 -3.87 2.93
CA LEU A 82 0.22 -3.43 3.80
C LEU A 82 0.10 -4.01 5.20
N ASP A 83 -1.07 -3.90 5.83
CA ASP A 83 -1.34 -4.45 7.17
C ASP A 83 -1.07 -5.95 7.22
N ARG A 84 -1.50 -6.71 6.20
CA ARG A 84 -1.23 -8.15 6.10
C ARG A 84 0.25 -8.45 5.97
N ALA A 85 0.98 -7.66 5.17
CA ALA A 85 2.41 -7.84 4.99
C ALA A 85 3.18 -7.55 6.29
N PHE A 86 2.80 -6.50 7.01
CA PHE A 86 3.40 -6.16 8.31
C PHE A 86 3.04 -7.15 9.41
N GLN A 87 1.79 -7.65 9.47
CA GLN A 87 1.39 -8.68 10.44
C GLN A 87 2.12 -10.01 10.22
N LYS A 88 2.33 -10.43 8.96
CA LYS A 88 3.11 -11.63 8.65
C LYS A 88 4.59 -11.51 9.05
N GLY A 89 5.13 -10.28 9.06
CA GLY A 89 6.50 -10.01 9.50
C GLY A 89 6.71 -10.06 11.03
N SER A 90 5.65 -9.88 11.81
CA SER A 90 5.69 -9.88 13.29
C SER A 90 5.36 -11.23 13.94
N GLY A 91 4.98 -12.24 13.17
CA GLY A 91 4.56 -13.56 13.66
C GLY A 91 5.70 -14.55 13.98
N SER A 92 6.92 -14.09 14.27
CA SER A 92 8.05 -15.00 14.52
C SER A 92 9.01 -14.44 15.56
N ASP A 93 8.57 -14.21 16.81
CA ASP A 93 9.49 -14.30 17.96
C ASP A 93 8.89 -14.38 19.39
N GLU A 94 7.69 -14.93 19.61
CA GLU A 94 7.25 -15.24 20.99
C GLU A 94 6.99 -16.73 21.21
N GLY A 95 8.06 -17.41 21.64
CA GLY A 95 8.07 -18.31 22.79
C GLY A 95 6.99 -19.39 22.88
N SER A 96 7.22 -20.53 22.21
CA SER A 96 6.79 -21.81 22.76
C SER A 96 7.85 -22.30 23.76
N GLU A 97 7.75 -21.85 25.01
CA GLU A 97 8.28 -22.63 26.14
C GLU A 97 7.12 -23.45 26.71
N GLY A 98 7.35 -24.75 26.84
CA GLY A 98 6.39 -25.74 27.35
C GLY A 98 6.41 -25.91 28.86
#